data_AF-A0A4Q6XQZ9-F1
#
_entry.id   AF-A0A4Q6XQZ9-F1
#
_cell.length_a   1.000
_cell.length_b   1.000
_cell.length_c   1.000
_cell.angle_alpha   90.00
_cell.angle_beta   90.00
_cell.angle_gamma   90.00
#
_symmetry.space_group_name_H-M   'P 1'
#
loop_
_entity.id
_entity.type
_entity.pdbx_description
1 polymer ?
#
loop_
_entity_poly.entity_id
_entity_poly.type
_entity_poly.pdbx_seq_one_letter_code
_entity_poly.pdbx_strand_id
1 'polypeptide(L)'
;MPQDSASSIADRVNDRRARVLPVMVVIYVAQQLSYFLGTGAGTGDAPIQNIQLVSWLALSTTILLLLTTGGAWFYPRKVRRLANDEATRAHRDAALCLGFIASMIVCMVVYFVSMSRAVPGREAVHLVMSVGIAVALVKFAILERRAARHD
;
A
#
# COMPACT_ATOMS: atom_id res chain seq x y z
N MET A 1 -8.04 22.39 30.26
CA MET A 1 -6.94 22.28 29.27
C MET A 1 -6.58 20.83 28.84
N PRO A 2 -7.47 20.04 28.18
CA PRO A 2 -7.05 18.75 27.58
C PRO A 2 -7.29 18.64 26.06
N GLN A 3 -7.70 19.71 25.37
CA GLN A 3 -8.02 19.68 23.94
C GLN A 3 -6.77 19.97 23.08
N ASP A 4 -5.94 20.95 23.48
CA ASP A 4 -4.71 21.36 22.78
C ASP A 4 -3.63 20.28 22.74
N SER A 5 -3.56 19.44 23.78
CA SER A 5 -2.60 18.33 23.80
C SER A 5 -2.98 17.25 22.78
N ALA A 6 -4.27 16.90 22.68
CA ALA A 6 -4.74 15.86 21.78
C ALA A 6 -4.68 16.29 20.30
N SER A 7 -4.95 17.56 19.99
CA SER A 7 -4.76 18.11 18.64
C SER A 7 -3.28 18.11 18.25
N SER A 8 -2.38 18.62 19.10
CA SER A 8 -0.94 18.63 18.78
C SER A 8 -0.33 17.24 18.56
N ILE A 9 -0.88 16.19 19.18
CA ILE A 9 -0.46 14.80 18.93
C ILE A 9 -1.03 14.32 17.59
N ALA A 10 -2.27 14.66 17.26
CA ALA A 10 -2.89 14.32 15.99
C ALA A 10 -2.15 14.97 14.81
N ASP A 11 -1.76 16.24 14.94
CA ASP A 11 -0.98 16.96 13.92
C ASP A 11 0.36 16.27 13.65
N ARG A 12 1.08 15.89 14.73
CA ARG A 12 2.33 15.11 14.61
C ARG A 12 2.13 13.75 13.94
N VAL A 13 1.00 13.10 14.19
CA VAL A 13 0.65 11.83 13.52
C VAL A 13 0.40 12.07 12.02
N ASN A 14 -0.25 13.18 11.67
CA ASN A 14 -0.52 13.55 10.29
C ASN A 14 0.77 13.87 9.52
N ASP A 15 1.64 14.69 10.12
CA ASP A 15 2.97 15.03 9.59
C ASP A 15 3.86 13.80 9.37
N ARG A 16 3.82 12.86 10.30
CA ARG A 16 4.58 11.61 10.19
C ARG A 16 4.02 10.75 9.08
N ARG A 17 2.69 10.66 8.93
CA ARG A 17 2.02 9.90 7.88
C ARG A 17 2.39 10.41 6.49
N ALA A 18 2.33 11.73 6.28
CA ALA A 18 2.71 12.38 5.02
C ALA A 18 4.18 12.12 4.62
N ARG A 19 5.07 11.90 5.59
CA ARG A 19 6.49 11.57 5.38
C ARG A 19 6.76 10.08 5.19
N VAL A 20 6.06 9.20 5.90
CA VAL A 20 6.31 7.75 5.86
C VAL A 20 5.63 7.07 4.67
N LEU A 21 4.42 7.48 4.27
CA LEU A 21 3.71 6.88 3.14
C LEU A 21 4.51 6.84 1.82
N PRO A 22 5.19 7.92 1.40
CA PRO A 22 6.01 7.92 0.20
C PRO A 22 7.22 6.98 0.31
N VAL A 23 7.79 6.84 1.50
CA VAL A 23 8.88 5.88 1.75
C VAL A 23 8.36 4.45 1.58
N MET A 24 7.16 4.15 2.09
CA MET A 24 6.52 2.85 1.86
C MET A 24 6.27 2.58 0.38
N VAL A 25 5.85 3.59 -0.40
CA VAL A 25 5.71 3.47 -1.87
C VAL A 25 7.04 3.06 -2.49
N VAL A 26 8.12 3.79 -2.18
CA VAL A 26 9.44 3.52 -2.75
C VAL A 26 9.93 2.12 -2.39
N ILE A 27 9.80 1.73 -1.11
CA ILE A 27 10.20 0.38 -0.65
C ILE A 27 9.38 -0.69 -1.36
N TYR A 28 8.06 -0.51 -1.44
CA TYR A 28 7.18 -1.49 -2.08
C TYR A 28 7.49 -1.67 -3.57
N VAL A 29 7.65 -0.57 -4.29
CA VAL A 29 8.01 -0.57 -5.73
C VAL A 29 9.40 -1.15 -5.95
N ALA A 30 10.38 -0.82 -5.09
CA ALA A 30 11.71 -1.41 -5.15
C ALA A 30 11.66 -2.93 -4.95
N GLN A 31 10.85 -3.43 -4.01
CA GLN A 31 10.67 -4.85 -3.79
C GLN A 31 10.04 -5.56 -5.00
N GLN A 32 9.08 -4.91 -5.68
CA GLN A 32 8.54 -5.43 -6.95
C GLN A 32 9.62 -5.50 -8.03
N LEU A 33 10.40 -4.43 -8.17
CA LEU A 33 11.48 -4.37 -9.15
C LEU A 33 12.54 -5.44 -8.89
N SER A 34 12.91 -5.69 -7.63
CA SER A 34 13.82 -6.78 -7.26
C SER A 34 13.26 -8.18 -7.59
N TYR A 35 11.95 -8.39 -7.42
CA TYR A 35 11.30 -9.64 -7.82
C TYR A 35 11.37 -9.85 -9.34
N PHE A 36 11.10 -8.81 -10.14
CA PHE A 36 11.12 -8.90 -11.60
C PHE A 36 12.53 -8.88 -12.22
N LEU A 37 13.49 -8.15 -11.64
CA LEU A 37 14.86 -7.99 -12.18
C LEU A 37 15.87 -8.99 -11.62
N GLY A 38 15.69 -9.46 -10.37
CA GLY A 38 16.82 -10.00 -9.58
C GLY A 38 16.79 -11.47 -9.22
N THR A 39 15.63 -12.12 -9.06
CA THR A 39 15.58 -13.46 -8.44
C THR A 39 14.44 -14.37 -8.90
N GLY A 40 13.57 -13.93 -9.82
CA GLY A 40 12.41 -14.70 -10.30
C GLY A 40 12.73 -15.80 -11.33
N ALA A 41 13.95 -15.83 -11.87
CA ALA A 41 14.37 -16.79 -12.88
C ALA A 41 15.75 -17.40 -12.55
N GLY A 42 15.77 -18.55 -11.87
CA GLY A 42 16.79 -19.56 -12.16
C GLY A 42 18.01 -19.75 -11.24
N THR A 43 17.98 -19.42 -9.94
CA THR A 43 19.06 -19.85 -9.02
C THR A 43 18.54 -20.62 -7.80
N GLY A 44 18.60 -21.95 -7.91
CA GLY A 44 18.84 -23.02 -6.93
C GLY A 44 18.35 -23.01 -5.46
N ASP A 45 18.08 -21.88 -4.82
CA ASP A 45 17.96 -21.82 -3.36
C ASP A 45 16.50 -21.64 -2.88
N ALA A 46 15.82 -22.78 -2.69
CA ALA A 46 14.46 -22.85 -2.14
C ALA A 46 14.21 -22.04 -0.83
N PRO A 47 15.18 -21.88 0.11
CA PRO A 47 14.94 -21.09 1.32
C PRO A 47 14.75 -19.59 1.05
N ILE A 48 15.50 -19.03 0.10
CA ILE A 48 15.50 -17.59 -0.20
C ILE A 48 14.16 -17.19 -0.83
N GLN A 49 13.62 -18.04 -1.71
CA GLN A 49 12.34 -17.81 -2.37
C GLN A 49 11.16 -17.76 -1.38
N ASN A 50 11.18 -18.63 -0.36
CA ASN A 50 10.15 -18.62 0.69
C ASN A 50 10.19 -17.35 1.54
N ILE A 51 11.39 -16.88 1.90
CA ILE A 51 11.56 -15.64 2.66
C ILE A 51 11.06 -14.43 1.86
N GLN A 52 11.38 -14.36 0.55
CA GLN A 52 10.90 -13.27 -0.32
C GLN A 52 9.37 -13.26 -0.43
N LEU A 53 8.74 -14.43 -0.54
CA LEU A 53 7.29 -14.57 -0.58
C LEU A 53 6.63 -14.12 0.73
N VAL A 54 7.13 -14.60 1.87
CA VAL A 54 6.59 -14.24 3.21
C VAL A 54 6.76 -12.74 3.45
N SER A 55 7.91 -12.18 3.11
CA SER A 55 8.19 -10.75 3.27
C SER A 55 7.27 -9.89 2.41
N TRP A 56 7.03 -10.28 1.15
CA TRP A 56 6.09 -9.60 0.27
C TRP A 56 4.65 -9.66 0.80
N LEU A 57 4.22 -10.84 1.25
CA LEU A 57 2.86 -11.04 1.72
C LEU A 57 2.63 -10.26 3.03
N ALA A 58 3.60 -10.28 3.95
CA ALA A 58 3.58 -9.50 5.17
C ALA A 58 3.47 -7.99 4.88
N LEU A 59 4.35 -7.46 4.02
CA LEU A 59 4.34 -6.03 3.67
C LEU A 59 3.05 -5.63 2.96
N SER A 60 2.59 -6.42 1.99
CA SER A 60 1.33 -6.19 1.27
C SER A 60 0.14 -6.15 2.22
N THR A 61 0.10 -7.08 3.19
CA THR A 61 -0.94 -7.12 4.22
C THR A 61 -0.86 -5.89 5.12
N THR A 62 0.32 -5.50 5.57
CA THR A 62 0.51 -4.28 6.39
C THR A 62 0.04 -3.03 5.66
N ILE A 63 0.36 -2.88 4.37
CA ILE A 63 -0.08 -1.74 3.54
C ILE A 63 -1.60 -1.76 3.37
N LEU A 64 -2.19 -2.92 3.07
CA LEU A 64 -3.63 -3.02 2.90
C LEU A 64 -4.37 -2.68 4.21
N LEU A 65 -3.88 -3.16 5.35
CA LEU A 65 -4.41 -2.79 6.66
C LEU A 65 -4.27 -1.29 6.91
N LEU A 66 -3.13 -0.68 6.56
CA LEU A 66 -2.92 0.76 6.69
C LEU A 66 -3.94 1.55 5.86
N LEU A 67 -4.15 1.17 4.60
CA LEU A 67 -5.09 1.82 3.68
C LEU A 67 -6.55 1.67 4.13
N THR A 68 -6.92 0.51 4.66
CA THR A 68 -8.31 0.25 5.10
C THR A 68 -8.65 0.87 6.46
N THR A 69 -7.70 0.90 7.39
CA THR A 69 -7.96 1.35 8.77
C THR A 69 -7.51 2.79 9.06
N GLY A 70 -6.65 3.38 8.20
CA GLY A 70 -6.07 4.70 8.40
C GLY A 70 -4.85 4.71 9.33
N GLY A 71 -4.41 3.56 9.82
CA GLY A 71 -3.24 3.43 10.69
C GLY A 71 -3.45 3.96 12.12
N ALA A 72 -2.38 4.48 12.71
CA ALA A 72 -2.33 4.97 14.10
C ALA A 72 -2.88 3.97 15.15
N TRP A 73 -2.68 2.67 14.92
CA TRP A 73 -3.22 1.60 15.77
C TRP A 73 -2.75 1.69 17.23
N PHE A 74 -1.55 2.23 17.44
CA PHE A 74 -0.93 2.38 18.75
C PHE A 74 -1.32 3.67 19.47
N TYR A 75 -2.19 4.52 18.90
CA TYR A 75 -2.62 5.77 19.52
C TYR A 75 -4.02 5.66 20.17
N PRO A 76 -4.31 6.43 21.23
CA PRO A 76 -5.61 6.44 21.89
C PRO A 76 -6.76 6.80 20.94
N ARG A 77 -7.96 6.25 21.17
CA ARG A 77 -9.14 6.44 20.30
C ARG A 77 -9.44 7.90 19.96
N LYS A 78 -9.22 8.83 20.89
CA LYS A 78 -9.44 10.27 20.70
C LYS A 78 -8.49 10.87 19.65
N VAL A 79 -7.20 10.53 19.73
CA VAL A 79 -6.17 10.98 18.78
C VAL A 79 -6.40 10.33 17.42
N ARG A 80 -6.71 9.04 17.39
CA ARG A 80 -7.00 8.33 16.13
C ARG A 80 -8.21 8.89 15.40
N ARG A 81 -9.24 9.35 16.14
CA ARG A 81 -10.42 9.99 15.54
C ARG A 81 -10.10 11.36 14.97
N LEU A 82 -9.25 12.14 15.65
CA LEU A 82 -8.78 13.44 15.15
C LEU A 82 -7.87 13.27 13.93
N ALA A 83 -6.96 12.29 13.95
CA ALA A 83 -6.05 12.00 12.84
C ALA A 83 -6.68 11.18 11.69
N ASN A 84 -7.98 10.86 11.76
CA ASN A 84 -8.75 10.24 10.69
C ASN A 84 -9.98 11.11 10.44
N ASP A 85 -9.71 12.36 10.06
CA ASP A 85 -10.72 13.31 9.64
C ASP A 85 -11.43 12.87 8.34
N GLU A 86 -12.43 13.66 7.93
CA GLU A 86 -13.23 13.37 6.74
C GLU A 86 -12.39 13.41 5.46
N ALA A 87 -11.40 14.30 5.38
CA ALA A 87 -10.49 14.39 4.24
C ALA A 87 -9.65 13.12 4.07
N THR A 88 -9.02 12.64 5.15
CA THR A 88 -8.21 11.42 5.14
C THR A 88 -9.06 10.18 4.82
N ARG A 89 -10.33 10.16 5.25
CA ARG A 89 -11.28 9.10 4.86
C ARG A 89 -11.57 9.13 3.36
N ALA A 90 -11.90 10.31 2.82
CA ALA A 90 -12.15 10.48 1.39
C ALA A 90 -10.93 10.11 0.53
N HIS A 91 -9.71 10.44 0.98
CA HIS A 91 -8.48 10.05 0.30
C HIS A 91 -8.29 8.54 0.24
N ARG A 92 -8.60 7.83 1.33
CA ARG A 92 -8.52 6.36 1.40
C ARG A 92 -9.54 5.71 0.49
N ASP A 93 -10.79 6.19 0.50
CA ASP A 93 -11.85 5.65 -0.36
C ASP A 93 -11.50 5.82 -1.84
N ALA A 94 -11.01 7.01 -2.22
CA ALA A 94 -10.55 7.27 -3.59
C ALA A 94 -9.36 6.39 -3.99
N ALA A 95 -8.40 6.19 -3.07
CA ALA A 95 -7.25 5.34 -3.29
C ALA A 95 -7.62 3.85 -3.46
N LEU A 96 -8.48 3.33 -2.58
CA LEU A 96 -8.96 1.95 -2.64
C LEU A 96 -9.79 1.70 -3.91
N CYS A 97 -10.65 2.65 -4.30
CA CYS A 97 -11.40 2.58 -5.54
C CYS A 97 -10.47 2.47 -6.76
N LEU A 98 -9.46 3.33 -6.85
CA LEU A 98 -8.50 3.30 -7.96
C LEU A 98 -7.65 2.02 -7.95
N GLY A 99 -7.23 1.55 -6.77
CA GLY A 99 -6.50 0.28 -6.62
C GLY A 99 -7.32 -0.93 -7.07
N PHE A 100 -8.61 -0.97 -6.70
CA PHE A 100 -9.53 -2.01 -7.14
C PHE A 100 -9.68 -2.01 -8.66
N ILE A 101 -9.93 -0.85 -9.27
CA ILE A 101 -10.03 -0.71 -10.74
C ILE A 101 -8.74 -1.20 -11.41
N ALA A 102 -7.58 -0.81 -10.89
CA ALA A 102 -6.29 -1.26 -11.42
C ALA A 102 -6.13 -2.79 -11.33
N SER A 103 -6.47 -3.41 -10.19
CA SER A 103 -6.46 -4.87 -10.06
C SER A 103 -7.41 -5.55 -11.04
N MET A 104 -8.61 -5.01 -11.26
CA MET A 104 -9.57 -5.57 -12.24
C MET A 104 -9.01 -5.51 -13.66
N ILE A 105 -8.40 -4.40 -14.07
CA ILE A 105 -7.76 -4.26 -15.38
C ILE A 105 -6.62 -5.29 -15.53
N VAL A 106 -5.76 -5.43 -14.52
CA VAL A 106 -4.67 -6.42 -14.57
C VAL A 106 -5.21 -7.84 -14.63
N CYS A 107 -6.28 -8.15 -13.89
CA CYS A 107 -6.93 -9.46 -13.96
C CYS A 107 -7.45 -9.77 -15.37
N MET A 108 -8.10 -8.79 -16.02
CA MET A 108 -8.53 -8.92 -17.42
C MET A 108 -7.34 -9.16 -18.36
N VAL A 109 -6.26 -8.39 -18.21
CA VAL A 109 -5.04 -8.58 -19.01
C VAL A 109 -4.43 -9.96 -18.81
N VAL A 110 -4.34 -10.44 -17.56
CA VAL A 110 -3.85 -11.80 -17.25
C VAL A 110 -4.74 -12.87 -17.89
N TYR A 111 -6.06 -12.69 -17.87
CA TYR A 111 -7.00 -13.60 -18.52
C TYR A 111 -6.83 -13.64 -20.05
N PHE A 112 -6.65 -12.48 -20.71
CA PHE A 112 -6.37 -12.46 -22.14
C PHE A 112 -5.02 -13.12 -22.48
N VAL A 113 -3.98 -12.86 -21.67
CA VAL A 113 -2.66 -13.47 -21.89
C VAL A 113 -2.69 -14.99 -21.64
N SER A 114 -3.51 -15.47 -20.71
CA SER A 114 -3.62 -16.89 -20.40
C SER A 114 -4.24 -17.72 -21.54
N MET A 115 -4.95 -17.08 -22.48
CA MET A 115 -5.45 -17.73 -23.70
C MET A 115 -4.32 -18.14 -24.66
N SER A 116 -3.23 -17.36 -24.69
CA SER A 116 -2.12 -17.59 -25.62
C SER A 116 -0.98 -18.39 -25.01
N ARG A 117 -0.83 -18.38 -23.67
CA ARG A 117 0.22 -19.09 -22.95
C ARG A 117 -0.21 -19.44 -21.53
N ALA A 118 0.32 -20.52 -20.97
CA ALA A 118 0.11 -20.84 -19.56
C ALA A 118 0.74 -19.74 -18.67
N VAL A 119 -0.08 -19.13 -17.81
CA VAL A 119 0.39 -18.19 -16.77
C VAL A 119 0.35 -18.91 -15.43
N PRO A 120 1.48 -19.06 -14.71
CA PRO A 120 1.49 -19.67 -13.40
C PRO A 120 0.57 -18.92 -12.44
N GLY A 121 -0.31 -19.64 -11.74
CA GLY A 121 -1.32 -19.02 -10.86
C GLY A 121 -0.70 -18.12 -9.77
N ARG A 122 0.47 -18.50 -9.23
CA ARG A 122 1.20 -17.69 -8.25
C ARG A 122 1.67 -16.35 -8.82
N GLU A 123 2.19 -16.34 -10.04
CA GLU A 123 2.65 -15.11 -10.71
C GLU A 123 1.48 -14.19 -11.05
N ALA A 124 0.37 -14.77 -11.52
CA ALA A 124 -0.87 -14.03 -11.77
C ALA A 124 -1.37 -13.33 -10.51
N VAL A 125 -1.49 -14.05 -9.39
CA VAL A 125 -1.94 -13.48 -8.10
C VAL A 125 -0.98 -12.40 -7.61
N HIS A 126 0.33 -12.66 -7.65
CA HIS A 126 1.34 -11.68 -7.24
C HIS A 126 1.22 -10.39 -8.04
N LEU A 127 1.10 -10.48 -9.36
CA LEU A 127 0.97 -9.33 -10.25
C LEU A 127 -0.30 -8.52 -9.96
N VAL A 128 -1.47 -9.17 -9.89
CA VAL A 128 -2.76 -8.51 -9.66
C VAL A 128 -2.79 -7.79 -8.31
N MET A 129 -2.28 -8.43 -7.26
CA MET A 129 -2.22 -7.85 -5.92
C MET A 129 -1.25 -6.68 -5.86
N SER A 130 -0.03 -6.87 -6.39
CA SER A 130 1.01 -5.84 -6.33
C SER A 130 0.62 -4.58 -7.07
N VAL A 131 0.01 -4.69 -8.26
CA VAL A 131 -0.44 -3.50 -9.01
C VAL A 131 -1.57 -2.77 -8.27
N GLY A 132 -2.57 -3.48 -7.76
CA GLY A 132 -3.67 -2.85 -7.03
C GLY A 132 -3.21 -2.11 -5.77
N ILE A 133 -2.38 -2.77 -4.96
CA ILE A 133 -1.82 -2.19 -3.75
C ILE A 133 -0.92 -1.01 -4.07
N ALA A 134 -0.04 -1.13 -5.08
CA ALA A 134 0.84 -0.04 -5.49
C ALA A 134 0.05 1.19 -5.96
N VAL A 135 -0.96 1.01 -6.81
CA VAL A 135 -1.79 2.11 -7.31
C VAL A 135 -2.55 2.79 -6.18
N ALA A 136 -3.17 2.01 -5.27
CA ALA A 136 -3.85 2.57 -4.11
C ALA A 136 -2.88 3.35 -3.21
N LEU A 137 -1.72 2.77 -2.89
CA LEU A 137 -0.73 3.39 -2.02
C LEU A 137 -0.17 4.68 -2.62
N VAL A 138 0.15 4.69 -3.91
CA VAL A 138 0.61 5.89 -4.63
C VAL A 138 -0.45 6.97 -4.60
N LYS A 139 -1.70 6.63 -4.94
CA LYS A 139 -2.81 7.59 -4.94
C LYS A 139 -3.02 8.20 -3.57
N PHE A 140 -3.05 7.36 -2.53
CA PHE A 140 -3.19 7.82 -1.15
C PHE A 140 -2.03 8.74 -0.75
N ALA A 141 -0.78 8.32 -1.00
CA ALA A 141 0.39 9.12 -0.68
C ALA A 141 0.41 10.48 -1.40
N ILE A 142 -0.06 10.55 -2.65
CA ILE A 142 -0.17 11.82 -3.40
C ILE A 142 -1.21 12.73 -2.76
N LEU A 143 -2.39 12.21 -2.41
CA LEU A 143 -3.47 13.00 -1.81
C LEU A 143 -3.07 13.55 -0.43
N GLU A 144 -2.51 12.71 0.43
CA GLU A 144 -2.03 13.12 1.75
C GLU A 144 -0.89 14.15 1.66
N ARG A 145 0.05 13.97 0.72
CA ARG A 145 1.12 14.96 0.49
C ARG A 145 0.60 16.29 -0.03
N ARG A 146 -0.49 16.29 -0.82
CA ARG A 146 -1.10 17.51 -1.32
C ARG A 146 -1.81 18.25 -0.19
N ALA A 147 -2.58 17.55 0.63
CA ALA A 147 -3.22 18.15 1.80
C ALA A 147 -2.19 18.81 2.73
N ALA A 148 -1.11 18.10 3.07
CA ALA A 148 -0.04 18.62 3.92
C ALA A 148 0.78 19.78 3.32
N ARG A 149 0.57 20.17 2.05
CA ARG A 149 1.20 21.36 1.43
C ARG A 149 0.27 22.57 1.38
N HIS A 150 -1.01 22.38 1.62
CA HIS A 150 -2.03 23.43 1.55
C HIS A 150 -2.50 23.92 2.94
N ASP A 151 -2.01 23.27 4.01
CA ASP A 151 -2.08 23.74 5.39
C ASP A 151 -0.85 24.59 5.73
#